data_AF-A0A090W851-F1
#
_entry.id   AF-A0A090W851-F1
#
_cell.length_a   1.000
_cell.length_b   1.000
_cell.length_c   1.000
_cell.angle_alpha   90.00
_cell.angle_beta   90.00
_cell.angle_gamma   90.00
#
_symmetry.space_group_name_H-M   'P 1'
#
loop_
_entity.id
_entity.type
_entity.pdbx_description
1 polymer ?
#
loop_
_entity_poly.entity_id
_entity_poly.type
_entity_poly.pdbx_seq_one_letter_code
_entity_poly.pdbx_strand_id
1 'polypeptide(L)' 'MGEIILSRHELLLNHAIKTHATTNLNAQELEDLYGNRVRSRMRQLFNLIAFDKNANDKRK' A
#
# COMPACT_ATOMS: atom_id res chain seq x y z
N MET A 1 0.76 -6.14 -9.51
CA MET A 1 0.64 -5.10 -8.46
C MET A 1 1.79 -4.11 -8.46
N GLY A 2 3.06 -4.52 -8.61
CA GLY A 2 4.20 -3.58 -8.64
C GLY A 2 4.03 -2.40 -9.62
N GLU A 3 3.71 -2.67 -10.88
CA GLU A 3 3.46 -1.62 -11.89
C GLU A 3 2.27 -0.72 -11.55
N ILE A 4 1.20 -1.30 -10.98
CA ILE A 4 0.03 -0.53 -10.53
C ILE A 4 0.46 0.46 -9.44
N ILE A 5 1.20 0.02 -8.42
CA ILE A 5 1.69 0.91 -7.35
C ILE A 5 2.55 2.04 -7.93
N LEU A 6 3.42 1.74 -8.90
CA LEU A 6 4.26 2.75 -9.54
C LEU A 6 3.42 3.77 -10.31
N SER A 7 2.47 3.33 -11.13
CA SER A 7 1.55 4.21 -11.86
C SER A 7 0.70 5.06 -10.91
N ARG A 8 0.19 4.48 -9.81
CA ARG A 8 -0.59 5.21 -8.80
C ARG A 8 0.27 6.25 -8.05
N HIS A 9 1.56 5.98 -7.83
CA HIS A 9 2.49 6.93 -7.24
C HIS A 9 2.71 8.15 -8.14
N GLU A 10 2.87 7.94 -9.45
CA GLU A 10 2.97 9.04 -10.42
C GLU A 10 1.71 9.90 -10.45
N LEU A 11 0.52 9.29 -10.39
CA LEU A 11 -0.74 10.03 -10.32
C LEU A 11 -0.90 10.84 -9.02
N LEU A 12 -0.37 10.34 -7.90
CA LEU A 12 -0.33 11.12 -6.66
C LEU A 12 0.57 12.36 -6.82
N LEU A 13 1.78 12.19 -7.38
CA LEU A 13 2.74 13.28 -7.49
C LEU A 13 2.31 14.35 -8.50
N ASN A 14 1.82 13.93 -9.66
CA ASN A 14 1.53 14.83 -10.78
C ASN A 14 0.12 15.44 -10.71
N HIS A 15 -0.82 14.74 -10.08
CA HIS A 15 -2.24 15.11 -10.11
C HIS A 15 -2.92 15.08 -8.73
N ALA A 16 -2.17 14.85 -7.65
CA ALA A 16 -2.69 14.75 -6.29
C ALA A 16 -3.82 13.69 -6.12
N ILE A 17 -3.85 12.68 -6.99
CA ILE A 17 -4.87 11.63 -6.93
C ILE A 17 -4.53 10.65 -5.82
N LYS A 18 -5.33 10.67 -4.75
CA LYS A 18 -5.21 9.75 -3.62
C LYS A 18 -5.60 8.33 -4.04
N THR A 19 -4.91 7.34 -3.47
CA THR A 19 -5.18 5.92 -3.70
C THR A 19 -5.43 5.26 -2.35
N HIS A 20 -6.45 4.41 -2.27
CA HIS A 20 -6.72 3.56 -1.13
C HIS A 20 -6.62 2.10 -1.58
N ALA A 21 -5.97 1.27 -0.79
CA ALA A 21 -5.78 -0.14 -1.09
C ALA A 21 -5.75 -0.96 0.20
N THR A 22 -6.18 -2.22 0.11
CA THR A 22 -6.09 -3.20 1.18
C THR A 22 -5.34 -4.42 0.67
N THR A 23 -4.54 -5.04 1.52
CA THR A 23 -3.80 -6.25 1.18
C THR A 23 -3.66 -7.12 2.43
N ASN A 24 -3.55 -8.43 2.22
CA ASN A 24 -3.23 -9.39 3.28
C ASN A 24 -1.72 -9.49 3.53
N LEU A 25 -0.90 -8.74 2.79
CA LEU A 25 0.55 -8.74 2.88
C LEU A 25 1.07 -7.62 3.79
N ASN A 26 2.07 -7.93 4.60
CA ASN A 26 2.82 -6.94 5.36
C ASN A 26 3.92 -6.27 4.51
N ALA A 27 4.60 -5.28 5.08
CA ALA A 27 5.60 -4.48 4.36
C ALA A 27 6.82 -5.28 3.89
N GLN A 28 7.22 -6.31 4.64
CA GLN A 28 8.34 -7.19 4.28
C GLN A 28 7.94 -8.12 3.14
N GLU A 29 6.77 -8.76 3.23
CA GLU A 29 6.26 -9.63 2.17
C GLU A 29 6.10 -8.86 0.84
N LEU A 30 5.63 -7.60 0.89
CA LEU A 30 5.55 -6.74 -0.29
C LEU A 30 6.92 -6.41 -0.90
N GLU A 31 7.95 -6.25 -0.06
CA GLU A 31 9.33 -6.04 -0.52
C GLU A 31 9.88 -7.28 -1.21
N ASP A 32 9.68 -8.45 -0.60
CA ASP A 32 10.18 -9.72 -1.11
C ASP A 32 9.51 -10.07 -2.45
N LEU A 33 8.22 -9.76 -2.61
CA LEU A 33 7.45 -10.01 -3.83
C LEU A 33 7.66 -8.99 -4.95
N TYR A 34 7.74 -7.70 -4.62
CA TYR A 34 7.72 -6.62 -5.62
C TYR A 34 8.95 -5.71 -5.62
N GLY A 35 9.89 -5.99 -4.73
CA GLY A 35 11.15 -5.27 -4.60
C GLY A 35 11.05 -3.99 -3.78
N ASN A 36 12.23 -3.55 -3.36
CA ASN A 36 12.43 -2.36 -2.52
C ASN A 36 11.81 -1.07 -3.07
N ARG A 37 11.81 -0.90 -4.39
CA ARG A 37 11.23 0.28 -5.05
C ARG A 37 9.74 0.38 -4.78
N VAL A 38 9.00 -0.72 -4.88
CA VAL A 38 7.55 -0.75 -4.66
C VAL A 38 7.25 -0.46 -3.19
N ARG A 39 7.96 -1.09 -2.26
CA ARG A 39 7.85 -0.79 -0.82
C ARG A 39 8.05 0.70 -0.52
N SER A 40 9.09 1.30 -1.10
CA SER A 40 9.38 2.73 -0.93
C SER A 40 8.24 3.62 -1.45
N ARG A 41 7.64 3.30 -2.61
CA ARG A 41 6.47 4.04 -3.12
C ARG A 41 5.23 3.86 -2.26
N MET A 42 4.99 2.65 -1.75
CA MET A 42 3.86 2.41 -0.83
C MET A 42 3.98 3.25 0.45
N ARG A 43 5.19 3.44 1.01
CA ARG A 43 5.41 4.33 2.17
C ARG A 43 5.13 5.81 1.87
N GLN A 44 5.22 6.23 0.61
CA GLN A 44 4.89 7.61 0.19
C GLN A 44 3.40 7.75 -0.13
N LEU A 45 2.78 6.70 -0.66
CA LEU A 45 1.38 6.68 -1.07
C LEU A 45 0.40 6.51 0.09
N PHE A 46 0.76 5.71 1.09
CA PHE A 46 -0.19 5.21 2.09
C PHE A 46 0.26 5.49 3.51
N ASN A 47 -0.72 5.79 4.36
CA ASN A 47 -0.59 5.62 5.80
C ASN A 47 -0.86 4.15 6.12
N LEU A 48 0.13 3.45 6.69
CA LEU A 48 -0.04 2.04 7.06
C LEU A 48 -0.95 1.93 8.28
N ILE A 49 -2.06 1.22 8.13
CA ILE A 49 -2.96 0.85 9.23
C ILE A 49 -2.99 -0.67 9.27
N ALA A 50 -2.51 -1.25 10.37
CA ALA A 50 -2.51 -2.69 10.59
C ALA A 50 -3.60 -3.04 11.62
N PHE A 51 -4.28 -4.16 11.38
CA PHE A 51 -5.25 -4.72 12.30
C PHE A 51 -4.72 -6.05 12.84
N ASP A 52 -4.97 -6.33 14.12
CA ASP A 52 -4.73 -7.65 14.67
C ASP A 52 -5.59 -8.70 13.94
N LYS A 53 -5.10 -9.93 13.83
CA LYS A 53 -5.83 -11.03 13.18
C LYS A 53 -7.18 -11.30 13.86
N ASN A 54 -7.30 -11.02 15.15
CA ASN A 54 -8.51 -11.16 15.95
C ASN A 54 -9.27 -9.84 16.12
N ALA A 55 -8.95 -8.79 15.34
CA ALA A 55 -9.67 -7.54 15.40
C ALA A 55 -11.14 -7.73 15.00
N ASN A 56 -12.05 -7.29 15.87
CA ASN A 56 -13.48 -7.30 15.59
C ASN A 56 -13.82 -6.45 14.36
N ASP A 57 -14.86 -6.86 13.61
CA ASP A 57 -15.37 -6.11 12.45
C ASP A 57 -15.76 -4.69 12.88
N LYS A 58 -15.09 -3.69 12.30
CA LYS A 58 -15.28 -2.26 12.61
C LYS A 58 -16.50 -1.64 11.91
N ARG A 59 -17.23 -2.42 11.10
CA ARG A 59 -18.48 -2.00 10.45
C ARG A 59 -19.73 -2.31 11.29
N LYS A 60 -19.57 -3.04 12.40
CA LYS A 60 -20.61 -3.30 13.40
C LYS A 60 -20.42 -2.34 14.57
#